data_AF-A0A4V2AM89-F1
#
_entry.id   AF-A0A4V2AM89-F1
#
_cell.length_a   1.000
_cell.length_b   1.000
_cell.length_c   1.000
_cell.angle_alpha   90.00
_cell.angle_beta   90.00
_cell.angle_gamma   90.00
#
_symmetry.space_group_name_H-M   'P 1'
#
loop_
_entity.id
_entity.type
_entity.pdbx_description
1 polymer ?
#
loop_
_entity_poly.entity_id
_entity_poly.type
_entity_poly.pdbx_seq_one_letter_code
_entity_poly.pdbx_strand_id
1 'polypeptide(L)'
;PQSVYDKETNYYLTKGNKFGIPLDSRKAYTKNDWILWTATFAPERSQFDALIQPIYTFALESPSRVPLNDFYDSNTGIRENFKARSVVGGFYMKVLSDRLKAK
;
A
#
# COMPACT_ATOMS: atom_id res chain seq x y z
N PRO A 1 -1.79 -17.60 10.73
CA PRO A 1 -0.54 -18.03 11.42
C PRO A 1 0.58 -17.02 11.17
N GLN A 2 1.46 -16.78 12.15
CA GLN A 2 2.54 -15.78 12.04
C GLN A 2 3.42 -16.00 10.79
N SER A 3 3.72 -17.27 10.48
CA SER A 3 4.53 -17.66 9.31
C SER A 3 4.02 -17.14 7.97
N VAL A 4 2.72 -16.92 7.81
CA VAL A 4 2.14 -16.35 6.58
C VAL A 4 2.48 -14.86 6.50
N TYR A 5 2.33 -14.11 7.59
CA TYR A 5 2.68 -12.69 7.61
C TYR A 5 4.16 -12.48 7.36
N ASP A 6 5.02 -13.29 7.97
CA ASP A 6 6.47 -13.19 7.78
C ASP A 6 6.85 -13.47 6.32
N LYS A 7 6.29 -14.54 5.73
CA LYS A 7 6.56 -14.93 4.34
C LYS A 7 6.12 -13.85 3.35
N GLU A 8 4.88 -13.37 3.46
CA GLU A 8 4.33 -12.38 2.53
C GLU A 8 5.01 -11.02 2.72
N THR A 9 5.26 -10.59 3.96
CA THR A 9 5.98 -9.33 4.25
C THR A 9 7.36 -9.34 3.61
N ASN A 10 8.14 -10.41 3.84
CA ASN A 10 9.48 -10.53 3.27
C ASN A 10 9.47 -10.55 1.74
N TYR A 11 8.49 -11.22 1.13
CA TYR A 11 8.35 -11.22 -0.32
C TYR A 11 8.07 -9.81 -0.85
N TYR A 12 7.07 -9.10 -0.31
CA TYR A 12 6.65 -7.80 -0.85
C TYR A 12 7.63 -6.66 -0.59
N LEU A 13 8.46 -6.75 0.46
CA LEU A 13 9.58 -5.83 0.68
C LEU A 13 10.55 -5.81 -0.52
N THR A 14 10.64 -6.89 -1.29
CA THR A 14 11.49 -6.98 -2.50
C THR A 14 10.83 -6.46 -3.78
N LYS A 15 9.56 -6.04 -3.73
CA LYS A 15 8.73 -5.75 -4.92
C LYS A 15 8.38 -4.27 -5.09
N GLY A 16 8.91 -3.39 -4.25
CA GLY A 16 8.60 -1.95 -4.33
C GLY A 16 9.04 -1.31 -5.64
N ASN A 17 8.11 -0.63 -6.31
CA ASN A 17 8.39 0.36 -7.36
C ASN A 17 8.28 1.77 -6.77
N LYS A 18 8.58 2.81 -7.57
CA LYS A 18 8.60 4.22 -7.11
C LYS A 18 7.33 4.63 -6.36
N PHE A 19 6.17 4.21 -6.85
CA PHE A 19 4.87 4.69 -6.38
C PHE A 19 3.96 3.62 -5.77
N GLY A 20 4.43 2.38 -5.64
CA GLY A 20 3.64 1.30 -5.07
C GLY A 20 4.28 -0.06 -5.27
N ILE A 21 3.56 -1.10 -4.88
CA ILE A 21 3.96 -2.50 -5.08
C ILE A 21 3.06 -3.09 -6.18
N PRO A 22 3.60 -3.73 -7.23
CA PRO A 22 2.78 -4.35 -8.27
C PRO A 22 2.07 -5.59 -7.69
N LEU A 23 0.75 -5.64 -7.86
CA LEU A 23 -0.14 -6.67 -7.31
C LEU A 23 -0.76 -7.56 -8.40
N ASP A 24 -0.39 -7.33 -9.66
CA ASP A 24 -0.90 -8.04 -10.83
C ASP A 24 0.26 -8.52 -11.70
N SER A 25 0.15 -9.73 -12.27
CA SER A 25 1.19 -10.31 -13.12
C SER A 25 1.22 -9.73 -14.54
N ARG A 26 0.15 -9.08 -14.99
CA ARG A 26 -0.02 -8.61 -16.37
C ARG A 26 0.60 -7.24 -16.62
N LYS A 27 0.64 -6.39 -15.58
CA LYS A 27 1.17 -5.03 -15.60
C LYS A 27 1.50 -4.60 -14.17
N ALA A 28 2.26 -3.52 -14.00
CA ALA A 28 2.64 -2.96 -12.71
C ALA A 28 1.48 -2.28 -11.94
N TYR A 29 0.28 -2.86 -12.01
CA TYR A 29 -0.94 -2.42 -11.35
C TYR A 29 -0.83 -2.51 -9.84
N THR A 30 -1.32 -1.48 -9.15
CA THR A 30 -1.24 -1.40 -7.70
C THR A 30 -2.46 -0.74 -7.08
N LYS A 31 -2.57 -0.82 -5.74
CA LYS A 31 -3.62 -0.23 -4.91
C LYS A 31 -3.06 0.27 -3.57
N ASN A 32 -3.09 1.58 -3.35
CA ASN A 32 -2.53 2.22 -2.15
C ASN A 32 -3.22 1.76 -0.85
N ASP A 33 -4.55 1.77 -0.84
CA ASP A 33 -5.38 1.40 0.31
C ASP A 33 -5.13 -0.05 0.74
N TRP A 34 -5.00 -0.95 -0.24
CA TRP A 34 -4.70 -2.36 -0.01
C TRP A 34 -3.31 -2.55 0.58
N ILE A 35 -2.29 -1.86 0.04
CA ILE A 35 -0.92 -1.98 0.57
C ILE A 35 -0.85 -1.45 2.00
N LEU A 36 -1.47 -0.30 2.30
CA LEU A 36 -1.45 0.25 3.65
C LEU A 36 -2.23 -0.62 4.65
N TRP A 37 -3.34 -1.23 4.21
CA TRP A 37 -4.03 -2.23 5.00
C TRP A 37 -3.12 -3.43 5.27
N THR A 38 -2.56 -4.07 4.26
CA THR A 38 -1.78 -5.30 4.45
C THR A 38 -0.46 -5.06 5.17
N ALA A 39 0.17 -3.89 4.97
CA ALA A 39 1.34 -3.46 5.72
C ALA A 39 1.08 -3.44 7.24
N THR A 40 -0.17 -3.20 7.68
CA THR A 40 -0.54 -3.22 9.10
C THR A 40 -0.28 -4.57 9.78
N PHE A 41 -0.16 -5.66 9.01
CA PHE A 41 0.21 -6.99 9.51
C PHE A 41 1.72 -7.22 9.60
N ALA A 42 2.55 -6.28 9.15
CA ALA A 42 4.00 -6.40 9.24
C ALA A 42 4.43 -6.57 10.72
N PRO A 43 5.26 -7.59 11.02
CA PRO A 43 5.72 -7.85 12.39
C PRO A 43 6.46 -6.67 13.00
N GLU A 44 7.32 -6.03 12.20
CA GLU A 44 8.19 -4.94 12.64
C GLU A 44 7.79 -3.59 12.05
N ARG A 45 8.02 -2.53 12.83
CA ARG A 45 7.70 -1.16 12.41
C ARG A 45 8.48 -0.74 11.14
N SER A 46 9.74 -1.13 11.04
CA SER A 46 10.59 -0.84 9.87
C SER A 46 10.05 -1.47 8.59
N GLN A 47 9.46 -2.66 8.68
CA GLN A 47 8.84 -3.33 7.54
C GLN A 47 7.55 -2.63 7.13
N PHE A 48 6.72 -2.21 8.09
CA PHE A 48 5.56 -1.36 7.81
C PHE A 48 5.99 -0.08 7.08
N ASP A 49 6.96 0.65 7.63
CA ASP A 49 7.45 1.92 7.06
C ASP A 49 7.98 1.72 5.63
N ALA A 50 8.75 0.65 5.39
CA ALA A 50 9.27 0.32 4.07
C ALA A 50 8.15 -0.01 3.05
N LEU A 51 7.11 -0.75 3.46
CA LEU A 51 5.97 -1.07 2.59
C LEU A 51 5.13 0.16 2.25
N ILE A 52 5.06 1.16 3.13
CA ILE A 52 4.26 2.38 2.92
C ILE A 52 5.03 3.51 2.24
N GLN A 53 6.37 3.45 2.22
CA GLN A 53 7.22 4.48 1.62
C GLN A 53 6.83 4.82 0.17
N PRO A 54 6.52 3.86 -0.73
CA PRO A 54 6.10 4.20 -2.08
C PRO A 54 4.74 4.93 -2.15
N ILE A 55 3.84 4.68 -1.20
CA ILE A 55 2.55 5.39 -1.09
C ILE A 55 2.78 6.82 -0.63
N TYR A 56 3.70 7.03 0.32
CA TYR A 56 4.13 8.36 0.73
C TYR A 56 4.72 9.13 -0.45
N THR A 57 5.61 8.51 -1.23
CA THR A 57 6.15 9.09 -2.47
C THR A 57 5.03 9.41 -3.48
N PHE A 58 4.05 8.51 -3.67
CA PHE A 58 2.90 8.75 -4.54
C PHE A 58 2.09 9.98 -4.11
N ALA A 59 1.85 10.15 -2.81
CA ALA A 59 1.09 11.28 -2.30
C ALA A 59 1.75 12.65 -2.60
N LEU A 60 3.08 12.68 -2.69
CA LEU A 60 3.85 13.89 -2.92
C LEU A 60 4.17 14.15 -4.39
N GLU A 61 4.54 13.11 -5.13
CA GLU A 61 5.18 13.24 -6.44
C GLU A 61 4.35 12.71 -7.61
N SER A 62 3.19 12.09 -7.35
CA SER A 62 2.40 11.51 -8.44
C SER A 62 1.93 12.60 -9.42
N PRO A 63 2.11 12.40 -10.74
CA PRO A 63 1.60 13.31 -11.76
C PRO A 63 0.07 13.20 -11.94
N SER A 64 -0.58 12.23 -11.29
CA SER A 64 -2.03 12.05 -11.37
C SER A 64 -2.76 13.26 -10.79
N ARG A 65 -3.71 13.81 -11.56
CA ARG A 65 -4.62 14.87 -11.08
C ARG A 65 -5.79 14.33 -10.26
N VAL A 66 -5.78 13.03 -9.95
CA VAL A 66 -6.74 12.39 -9.05
C VAL A 66 -5.98 11.99 -7.79
N PRO A 67 -6.09 12.78 -6.71
CA PRO A 67 -5.29 12.56 -5.51
C PRO A 67 -5.63 11.23 -4.86
N LEU A 68 -4.61 10.50 -4.39
CA LEU A 68 -4.74 9.22 -3.66
C LEU A 68 -5.76 8.25 -4.29
N ASN A 69 -5.77 8.12 -5.61
CA ASN A 69 -6.60 7.12 -6.27
C ASN A 69 -6.13 5.69 -5.92
N ASP A 70 -7.05 4.76 -6.04
CA ASP A 70 -6.94 3.40 -5.53
C ASP A 70 -6.50 2.38 -6.59
N PHE A 71 -6.49 2.73 -7.89
CA PHE A 71 -5.93 1.88 -8.93
C PHE A 71 -5.09 2.65 -9.97
N TYR A 72 -3.80 2.35 -10.02
CA TYR A 72 -2.81 3.03 -10.87
C TYR A 72 -1.63 2.12 -11.19
N ASP A 73 -0.75 2.61 -12.06
CA ASP A 73 0.52 1.99 -12.39
C ASP A 73 1.61 2.41 -11.37
N SER A 74 2.20 1.43 -10.69
CA SER A 74 3.18 1.64 -9.61
C SER A 74 4.54 2.20 -10.07
N ASN A 75 4.85 2.16 -11.37
CA ASN A 75 6.07 2.78 -11.90
C ASN A 75 5.87 4.27 -12.15
N THR A 76 4.70 4.64 -12.69
CA THR A 76 4.45 6.01 -13.18
C THR A 76 3.59 6.86 -12.26
N GLY A 77 2.81 6.25 -11.36
CA GLY A 77 1.84 6.95 -10.52
C GLY A 77 0.60 7.41 -11.30
N ILE A 78 0.51 7.12 -12.60
CA ILE A 78 -0.61 7.54 -13.44
C ILE A 78 -1.81 6.63 -13.16
N ARG A 79 -2.95 7.24 -12.86
CA ARG A 79 -4.21 6.54 -12.64
C ARG A 79 -4.59 5.70 -13.85
N GLU A 80 -4.90 4.44 -13.60
CA GLU A 80 -5.47 3.53 -14.60
C GLU A 80 -7.00 3.68 -14.61
N ASN A 81 -7.63 3.45 -13.46
CA ASN A 81 -9.07 3.58 -13.30
C ASN A 81 -9.42 3.80 -11.81
N PHE A 82 -10.72 3.77 -11.50
CA PHE A 82 -11.32 3.99 -10.19
C PHE A 82 -11.02 5.37 -9.58
N LYS A 83 -12.04 5.95 -8.96
CA LYS A 83 -11.97 7.26 -8.30
C LYS A 83 -12.98 7.30 -7.18
N ALA A 84 -12.60 7.91 -6.05
CA ALA A 84 -13.49 8.21 -4.93
C ALA A 84 -14.35 7.00 -4.47
N ARG A 85 -13.76 5.81 -4.41
CA ARG A 85 -14.44 4.60 -3.92
C ARG A 85 -14.22 4.42 -2.42
N SER A 86 -15.15 3.77 -1.73
CA SER A 86 -15.10 3.57 -0.27
C SER A 86 -13.92 2.73 0.23
N VAL A 87 -13.24 2.01 -0.66
CA VAL A 87 -12.05 1.20 -0.33
C VAL A 87 -10.91 2.03 0.27
N VAL A 88 -10.91 3.35 0.09
CA VAL A 88 -9.97 4.27 0.77
C VAL A 88 -9.99 4.17 2.30
N GLY A 89 -10.99 3.52 2.91
CA GLY A 89 -10.96 3.15 4.32
C GLY A 89 -9.73 2.33 4.72
N GLY A 90 -9.11 1.58 3.78
CA GLY A 90 -7.88 0.82 4.01
C GLY A 90 -6.71 1.66 4.55
N PHE A 91 -6.68 2.96 4.23
CA PHE A 91 -5.65 3.87 4.75
C PHE A 91 -5.68 4.02 6.28
N TYR A 92 -6.83 3.78 6.91
CA TYR A 92 -7.01 3.94 8.35
C TYR A 92 -6.71 2.66 9.14
N MET A 93 -6.35 1.55 8.49
CA MET A 93 -6.29 0.27 9.20
C MET A 93 -5.21 0.22 10.28
N LYS A 94 -4.05 0.86 10.05
CA LYS A 94 -3.00 0.96 11.06
C LYS A 94 -3.50 1.70 12.31
N VAL A 95 -4.18 2.82 12.13
CA VAL A 95 -4.79 3.59 13.22
C VAL A 95 -5.82 2.75 13.98
N LEU A 96 -6.66 2.00 13.27
CA LEU A 96 -7.64 1.12 13.90
C LEU A 96 -6.93 0.01 14.71
N SER A 97 -5.94 -0.66 14.13
CA SER A 97 -5.17 -1.72 14.79
C SER A 97 -4.53 -1.22 16.09
N ASP A 98 -3.91 -0.04 16.04
CA ASP A 98 -3.23 0.55 17.20
C ASP A 98 -4.24 0.92 18.30
N ARG A 99 -5.41 1.48 17.93
CA ARG A 99 -6.49 1.76 18.88
C ARG A 99 -7.08 0.52 19.54
N LEU A 100 -7.13 -0.60 18.82
CA LEU A 100 -7.62 -1.87 19.36
C LEU A 100 -6.61 -2.51 20.31
N LYS A 101 -5.30 -2.33 20.08
CA LYS A 101 -4.22 -2.84 20.94
C LYS A 101 -3.98 -1.99 22.19
N ALA A 102 -4.34 -0.70 22.15
CA ALA A 102 -4.20 0.21 23.28
C ALA A 102 -5.33 0.07 24.33
N LYS A 103 -6.32 -0.78 24.08
CA LYS A 103 -7.35 -1.18 25.03
C LYS A 103 -6.96 -2.48 25.71
#